data_AF-A0A732JP32-F1
#
_entry.id   AF-A0A732JP32-F1
#
_cell.length_a   1.000
_cell.length_b   1.000
_cell.length_c   1.000
_cell.angle_alpha   90.00
_cell.angle_beta   90.00
_cell.angle_gamma   90.00
#
_symmetry.space_group_name_H-M   'P 1'
#
loop_
_entity.id
_entity.type
_entity.pdbx_description
1 polymer ?
#
loop_
_entity_poly.entity_id
_entity_poly.type
_entity_poly.pdbx_seq_one_letter_code
_entity_poly.pdbx_strand_id
1 'polypeptide(L)' 'MHNPFFKNMLIYRFSRDFNIDIDSLDKKLELFRFSPCGSQDMAKSGWFSPLVQYSDVLYHAVNNQLLLVIRREEK' A
#
# COMPACT_ATOMS: atom_id res chain seq x y z
N MET A 1 2.08 -7.90 -19.15
CA MET A 1 1.66 -6.49 -19.09
C MET A 1 0.75 -6.30 -17.89
N HIS A 2 1.17 -5.54 -16.88
CA HIS A 2 0.32 -5.20 -15.74
C HIS A 2 -0.68 -4.12 -16.20
N ASN A 3 -1.98 -4.37 -16.14
CA ASN A 3 -2.98 -3.36 -16.47
C ASN A 3 -2.96 -2.27 -15.37
N PRO A 4 -2.81 -0.98 -15.71
CA PRO A 4 -2.74 0.11 -14.72
C PRO A 4 -4.10 0.46 -14.10
N PHE A 5 -5.22 -0.10 -14.58
CA PHE A 5 -6.56 0.25 -14.11
C PHE A 5 -7.12 -0.71 -13.06
N PHE A 6 -7.85 -0.16 -12.09
CA PHE A 6 -8.61 -0.94 -11.11
C PHE A 6 -9.70 -1.77 -11.79
N LYS A 7 -9.79 -3.05 -11.44
CA LYS A 7 -10.81 -3.96 -11.97
C LYS A 7 -12.13 -3.88 -11.20
N ASN A 8 -12.08 -3.48 -9.93
CA ASN A 8 -13.21 -3.43 -8.99
C ASN A 8 -13.01 -2.27 -8.01
N MET A 9 -14.07 -1.83 -7.34
CA MET A 9 -14.02 -0.73 -6.38
C MET A 9 -14.97 -0.95 -5.20
N LEU A 10 -14.50 -0.62 -4.00
CA LEU A 10 -15.33 -0.39 -2.82
C LEU A 10 -15.08 1.04 -2.36
N ILE A 11 -16.16 1.80 -2.18
CA ILE A 11 -16.09 3.22 -1.84
C ILE A 11 -16.38 3.39 -0.36
N TYR A 12 -15.47 4.07 0.34
CA TYR A 12 -15.60 4.43 1.74
C TYR A 12 -15.53 5.95 1.88
N ARG A 13 -16.31 6.50 2.81
CA ARG A 13 -16.28 7.92 3.16
C ARG A 13 -15.81 8.05 4.60
N PHE A 14 -14.80 8.88 4.83
CA PHE A 14 -14.40 9.23 6.19
C PHE A 14 -15.55 9.95 6.91
N SER A 15 -15.79 9.60 8.17
CA SER A 15 -16.86 10.20 8.98
C SER A 15 -16.50 11.60 9.49
N ARG A 16 -15.23 11.98 9.42
CA ARG A 16 -14.68 13.28 9.82
C ARG A 16 -13.60 13.70 8.82
N ASP A 17 -13.29 14.99 8.81
CA ASP A 17 -12.16 15.49 8.05
C ASP A 17 -10.87 14.81 8.51
N PHE A 18 -10.12 14.30 7.53
CA PHE A 18 -8.88 13.59 7.77
C PHE A 18 -7.79 14.23 6.91
N ASN A 19 -6.77 14.78 7.57
CA ASN A 19 -5.60 15.31 6.89
C ASN A 19 -4.48 14.27 6.93
N ILE A 20 -3.88 14.00 5.78
CA ILE A 20 -2.79 13.05 5.66
C ILE A 20 -1.48 13.83 5.65
N ASP A 21 -0.76 13.77 6.75
CA ASP A 21 0.62 14.23 6.83
C ASP A 21 1.55 13.18 6.19
N ILE A 22 2.06 13.51 5.00
CA ILE A 22 2.90 12.65 4.16
C ILE A 22 4.19 12.25 4.88
N ASP A 23 4.82 13.16 5.62
CA ASP A 23 6.08 12.87 6.32
C ASP A 23 5.88 11.84 7.44
N SER A 24 4.73 11.88 8.09
CA SER A 24 4.32 10.86 9.07
C SER A 24 3.88 9.55 8.41
N LEU A 25 3.34 9.62 7.20
CA LEU A 25 2.81 8.47 6.47
C LEU A 25 3.93 7.50 6.11
N ASP A 26 5.05 7.99 5.55
CA ASP A 26 6.19 7.15 5.18
C ASP A 26 6.64 6.28 6.36
N LYS A 27 6.90 6.92 7.50
CA LYS A 27 7.34 6.23 8.73
C LYS A 27 6.34 5.18 9.19
N LYS A 28 5.03 5.47 9.09
CA LYS A 28 3.96 4.54 9.49
C LYS A 28 3.85 3.36 8.53
N LEU A 29 4.03 3.57 7.23
CA LEU A 29 3.95 2.50 6.23
C LEU A 29 5.15 1.56 6.35
N GLU A 30 6.35 2.07 6.59
CA GLU A 30 7.57 1.25 6.73
C GLU A 30 7.45 0.21 7.85
N LEU A 31 6.79 0.55 8.96
CA LEU A 31 6.55 -0.37 10.07
C LEU A 31 5.76 -1.63 9.66
N PHE A 32 4.99 -1.55 8.58
CA PHE A 32 4.17 -2.65 8.06
C PHE A 32 4.54 -3.00 6.62
N ARG A 33 5.80 -2.76 6.22
CA ARG A 33 6.34 -3.18 4.92
C ARG A 33 6.15 -4.68 4.74
N PHE A 34 5.77 -5.09 3.53
CA PHE A 34 5.60 -6.49 3.18
C PHE A 34 6.92 -7.26 3.35
N SER A 35 6.83 -8.42 4.00
CA SER A 35 7.89 -9.42 4.08
C SER A 35 7.36 -10.78 3.60
N PRO A 36 8.14 -11.57 2.85
CA PRO A 36 7.72 -12.90 2.43
C PRO A 36 7.39 -13.85 3.60
N CYS A 37 6.53 -14.84 3.32
CA CYS A 37 6.19 -15.92 4.26
C CYS A 37 7.40 -16.83 4.52
N GLY A 38 7.83 -16.88 5.79
CA GLY A 38 8.75 -17.88 6.31
C GLY A 38 8.15 -19.29 6.24
N SER A 39 8.95 -20.31 6.52
CA SER A 39 8.53 -21.72 6.42
C SER A 39 7.35 -22.09 7.31
N GLN A 40 7.13 -21.35 8.39
CA GLN A 40 6.04 -21.57 9.37
C GLN A 40 4.88 -20.58 9.22
N ASP A 41 4.98 -19.61 8.32
CA ASP A 41 3.94 -18.60 8.11
C ASP A 41 2.87 -19.15 7.16
N MET A 42 1.60 -19.15 7.58
CA MET A 42 0.46 -19.53 6.72
C MET A 42 0.07 -18.40 5.77
N ALA A 43 0.10 -17.15 6.25
CA ALA A 43 -0.19 -15.96 5.45
C ALA A 43 0.50 -14.73 6.02
N LYS A 44 0.95 -13.83 5.15
CA LYS A 44 1.46 -12.51 5.51
C LYS A 44 0.89 -11.44 4.60
N SER A 45 0.70 -10.25 5.16
CA SER A 45 0.28 -9.07 4.41
C SER A 45 1.11 -7.87 4.84
N GLY A 46 1.36 -6.94 3.92
CA GLY A 46 2.03 -5.69 4.21
C GLY A 46 2.02 -4.72 3.04
N TRP A 47 2.47 -3.50 3.30
CA TRP A 47 2.58 -2.44 2.29
C TRP A 47 3.68 -2.75 1.29
N PHE A 48 3.43 -2.40 0.04
CA PHE A 48 4.32 -2.67 -1.07
C PHE A 48 4.35 -1.48 -2.02
N SER A 49 5.49 -1.25 -2.69
CA SER A 49 5.62 -0.14 -3.63
C SER A 49 4.61 -0.28 -4.77
N PRO A 50 3.76 0.75 -5.03
CA PRO A 50 2.87 0.77 -6.19
C PRO A 50 3.64 0.81 -7.52
N LEU A 51 4.87 1.31 -7.49
CA LEU A 51 5.72 1.58 -8.66
C LEU A 51 7.04 0.81 -8.56
N VAL A 52 6.97 -0.51 -8.38
CA VAL A 52 8.11 -1.42 -8.10
C VAL A 52 9.33 -1.23 -9.00
N GLN A 53 9.14 -0.82 -10.27
CA GLN A 53 10.25 -0.62 -11.21
C GLN A 53 10.91 0.77 -11.13
N TYR A 54 10.29 1.71 -10.43
CA TYR A 54 10.66 3.13 -10.44
C TYR A 54 10.96 3.69 -9.04
N SER A 55 10.46 3.05 -7.98
CA SER A 55 10.61 3.57 -6.61
C SER A 55 10.41 2.47 -5.55
N ASP A 56 11.14 2.59 -4.44
CA ASP A 56 10.96 1.78 -3.23
C ASP A 56 10.00 2.42 -2.20
N VAL A 57 9.44 3.59 -2.52
CA VAL A 57 8.45 4.29 -1.69
C VAL A 57 7.14 3.49 -1.65
N LEU A 58 6.56 3.34 -0.46
CA LEU A 58 5.39 2.49 -0.20
C LEU A 58 4.05 3.15 -0.57
N TYR A 59 4.08 4.34 -1.15
CA TYR A 59 2.93 5.05 -1.69
C TYR A 59 3.30 5.81 -2.98
N HIS A 60 2.28 6.26 -3.68
CA HIS A 60 2.43 7.25 -4.75
C HIS A 60 1.45 8.41 -4.51
N ALA A 61 1.96 9.63 -4.43
CA ALA A 61 1.18 10.84 -4.15
C ALA A 61 1.20 11.78 -5.36
N VAL A 62 0.01 12.17 -5.85
CA VAL A 62 -0.16 13.13 -6.97
C VAL A 62 -1.45 13.92 -6.75
N ASN A 63 -1.42 15.23 -6.93
CA ASN A 63 -2.63 16.10 -6.87
C ASN A 63 -3.52 15.86 -5.64
N ASN A 64 -2.91 15.75 -4.46
CA ASN A 64 -3.60 15.49 -3.19
C ASN A 64 -4.35 14.13 -3.12
N GLN A 65 -3.96 13.18 -3.98
CA GLN A 65 -4.43 11.80 -3.98
C GLN A 65 -3.29 10.87 -3.61
N LEU A 66 -3.63 9.77 -2.93
CA LEU A 66 -2.68 8.76 -2.49
C LEU A 66 -3.08 7.39 -3.02
N LEU A 67 -2.11 6.73 -3.65
CA LEU A 67 -2.20 5.35 -4.05
C LEU A 67 -1.35 4.49 -3.10
N LEU A 68 -2.00 3.51 -2.49
CA LEU A 68 -1.38 2.52 -1.61
C LEU A 68 -1.65 1.13 -2.17
N VAL A 69 -0.67 0.22 -2.01
CA VAL A 69 -0.80 -1.18 -2.41
C VAL A 69 -0.48 -2.06 -1.20
N ILE A 70 -1.41 -2.95 -0.89
CA ILE A 70 -1.18 -4.03 0.06
C ILE A 70 -0.93 -5.33 -0.71
N ARG A 71 0.13 -6.04 -0.37
CA ARG A 71 0.41 -7.37 -0.88
C ARG A 71 0.10 -8.39 0.19
N ARG A 72 -0.56 -9.48 -0.20
CA ARG A 72 -0.81 -10.65 0.63
C ARG A 72 -0.18 -11.87 -0.03
N GLU A 73 0.50 -12.67 0.77
CA GLU A 73 1.06 -13.96 0.37
C GLU A 73 0.49 -15.04 1.30
N GLU A 74 0.10 -16.17 0.74
CA GLU A 74 -0.48 -17.32 1.44
C GLU A 74 0.23 -18.59 0.95
N LYS A 75 0.35 -19.59 1.83
CA LYS A 75 0.90 -20.91 1.53
C LYS A 75 -0.17 -21.99 1.59
#